data_AF-A0A423T7T7-F1
#
_entry.id   AF-A0A423T7T7-F1
#
_cell.length_a   1.000
_cell.length_b   1.000
_cell.length_c   1.000
_cell.angle_alpha   90.00
_cell.angle_beta   90.00
_cell.angle_gamma   90.00
#
_symmetry.space_group_name_H-M   'P 1'
#
loop_
_entity.id
_entity.type
_entity.pdbx_description
1 polymer ?
#
loop_
_entity_poly.entity_id
_entity_poly.type
_entity_poly.pdbx_seq_one_letter_code
_entity_poly.pdbx_strand_id
1 'polypeptide(L)'
;MRITSMALVLLLVGAALSAPSSARQTALINAFSDRKTVESIVDCFLGKKKCSPEEEKMRVRALATMRSFGTCPPSMCTPEEAAEMSTAMGLLAEKYPDLWAKLIAAMFGIDLGRK
;
A
#
# COMPACT_ATOMS: atom_id res chain seq x y z
N MET A 1 44.33 17.07 -2.49
CA MET A 1 42.96 17.55 -2.82
C MET A 1 42.21 16.47 -3.60
N ARG A 2 41.55 15.51 -2.93
CA ARG A 2 40.66 14.51 -3.56
C ARG A 2 39.37 14.24 -2.75
N ILE A 3 39.26 14.85 -1.57
CA ILE A 3 38.21 14.57 -0.59
C ILE A 3 36.96 15.45 -0.86
N THR A 4 37.14 16.62 -1.48
CA THR A 4 36.05 17.56 -1.79
C THR A 4 35.10 17.05 -2.87
N SER A 5 35.57 16.24 -3.83
CA SER A 5 34.74 15.74 -4.93
C SER A 5 33.79 14.61 -4.53
N MET A 6 34.11 13.80 -3.53
CA MET A 6 33.22 12.72 -3.05
C MET A 6 32.04 13.26 -2.25
N ALA A 7 32.23 14.34 -1.48
CA ALA A 7 31.16 14.93 -0.68
C ALA A 7 30.07 15.56 -1.55
N LEU A 8 30.43 16.12 -2.71
CA LEU A 8 29.47 16.79 -3.59
C LEU A 8 28.54 15.81 -4.32
N VAL A 9 29.03 14.61 -4.65
CA VAL A 9 28.23 13.57 -5.34
C VAL A 9 27.21 12.92 -4.40
N LEU A 10 27.52 12.79 -3.10
CA LEU A 10 26.61 12.25 -2.09
C LEU A 10 25.44 13.19 -1.74
N LEU A 11 25.60 14.50 -1.95
CA LEU A 11 24.55 15.50 -1.66
C LEU A 11 23.51 15.65 -2.77
N LEU A 12 23.79 15.19 -4.00
CA LEU A 12 22.88 15.33 -5.15
C LEU A 12 21.88 14.17 -5.27
N VAL A 13 22.09 13.06 -4.58
CA VAL A 13 21.20 11.86 -4.63
C VAL A 13 20.02 11.98 -3.64
N GLY A 14 19.96 13.04 -2.82
CA GLY A 14 18.90 13.23 -1.82
C GLY A 14 17.61 13.88 -2.34
N ALA A 15 17.58 14.36 -3.59
CA ALA A 15 16.48 15.17 -4.13
C ALA A 15 15.55 14.42 -5.10
N ALA A 16 15.47 13.10 -5.00
CA ALA A 16 14.51 12.31 -5.79
C ALA A 16 13.10 12.38 -5.17
N LEU A 17 12.36 13.43 -5.54
CA LEU A 17 10.90 13.55 -5.61
C LEU A 17 10.08 12.75 -4.56
N SER A 18 9.93 13.31 -3.38
CA SER A 18 8.76 13.05 -2.53
C SER A 18 7.62 13.94 -3.02
N ALA A 19 6.61 13.39 -3.70
CA ALA A 19 5.34 14.10 -3.89
C ALA A 19 4.78 14.48 -2.50
N PRO A 20 4.14 15.66 -2.34
CA PRO A 20 3.62 16.08 -1.03
C PRO A 20 2.62 15.02 -0.55
N SER A 21 2.89 14.40 0.61
CA SER A 21 2.11 13.26 1.11
C SER A 21 0.64 13.57 1.37
N SER A 22 0.28 14.83 1.52
CA SER A 22 -1.12 15.29 1.58
C SER A 22 -1.91 15.03 0.29
N ALA A 23 -1.30 15.24 -0.88
CA ALA A 23 -1.93 14.95 -2.16
C ALA A 23 -2.10 13.44 -2.37
N ARG A 24 -1.14 12.64 -1.88
CA ARG A 24 -1.17 11.18 -1.96
C ARG A 24 -2.19 10.56 -1.02
N GLN A 25 -2.28 11.04 0.22
CA GLN A 25 -3.36 10.67 1.15
C GLN A 25 -4.74 11.03 0.60
N THR A 26 -4.89 12.21 -0.01
CA THR A 26 -6.17 12.62 -0.61
C THR A 26 -6.54 11.72 -1.80
N ALA A 27 -5.58 11.38 -2.65
CA ALA A 27 -5.79 10.45 -3.76
C ALA A 27 -6.17 9.04 -3.27
N LEU A 28 -5.54 8.57 -2.18
CA LEU A 28 -5.86 7.30 -1.54
C LEU A 28 -7.30 7.31 -1.02
N ILE A 29 -7.67 8.31 -0.21
CA ILE A 29 -9.04 8.46 0.32
C ILE A 29 -10.06 8.51 -0.83
N ASN A 30 -9.75 9.24 -1.89
CA ASN A 30 -10.60 9.34 -3.08
C ASN A 30 -10.74 8.01 -3.82
N ALA A 31 -9.69 7.19 -3.88
CA ALA A 31 -9.76 5.85 -4.47
C ALA A 31 -10.70 4.92 -3.68
N PHE A 32 -10.82 5.12 -2.36
CA PHE A 32 -11.79 4.42 -1.51
C PHE A 32 -13.22 4.98 -1.58
N SER A 33 -13.45 6.09 -2.30
CA SER A 33 -14.79 6.67 -2.49
C SER A 33 -15.66 5.87 -3.46
N ASP A 34 -15.07 5.12 -4.38
CA ASP A 34 -15.79 4.31 -5.36
C ASP A 34 -15.65 2.82 -5.07
N ARG A 35 -16.78 2.15 -4.82
CA ARG A 35 -16.81 0.73 -4.47
C ARG A 35 -16.20 -0.16 -5.55
N LYS A 36 -16.40 0.14 -6.85
CA LYS A 36 -15.86 -0.69 -7.94
C LYS A 36 -14.33 -0.62 -8.00
N THR A 37 -13.78 0.54 -7.70
CA THR A 37 -12.33 0.74 -7.57
C THR A 37 -11.78 -0.12 -6.44
N VAL A 38 -12.44 -0.12 -5.28
CA VAL A 38 -12.05 -0.96 -4.14
C VAL A 38 -12.18 -2.46 -4.45
N GLU A 39 -13.28 -2.88 -5.08
CA GLU A 39 -13.48 -4.26 -5.54
C GLU A 39 -12.38 -4.70 -6.50
N SER A 40 -12.01 -3.84 -7.46
CA SER A 40 -10.89 -4.07 -8.38
C SER A 40 -9.57 -4.26 -7.61
N ILE A 41 -9.23 -3.36 -6.68
CA ILE A 41 -8.02 -3.49 -5.86
C ILE A 41 -8.04 -4.83 -5.12
N VAL A 42 -9.15 -5.18 -4.46
CA VAL A 42 -9.30 -6.44 -3.73
C VAL A 42 -9.18 -7.65 -4.66
N ASP A 43 -9.77 -7.62 -5.86
CA ASP A 43 -9.64 -8.71 -6.83
C ASP A 43 -8.19 -8.91 -7.31
N CYS A 44 -7.42 -7.83 -7.43
CA CYS A 44 -5.97 -7.92 -7.66
C CYS A 44 -5.28 -8.63 -6.49
N PHE A 45 -5.58 -8.24 -5.25
CA PHE A 45 -5.03 -8.87 -4.04
C PHE A 45 -5.36 -10.35 -3.94
N LEU A 46 -6.56 -10.74 -4.37
CA LEU A 46 -7.05 -12.11 -4.42
C LEU A 46 -6.51 -12.90 -5.63
N GLY A 47 -5.77 -12.27 -6.54
CA GLY A 47 -5.25 -12.91 -7.75
C GLY A 47 -6.33 -13.22 -8.80
N LYS A 48 -7.51 -12.62 -8.71
CA LYS A 48 -8.61 -12.77 -9.67
C LYS A 48 -8.40 -11.95 -10.95
N LYS A 49 -7.58 -10.90 -10.87
CA LYS A 49 -7.14 -10.12 -12.02
C LYS A 49 -5.64 -9.82 -11.94
N LYS A 50 -5.09 -9.39 -13.07
CA LYS A 50 -3.74 -8.82 -13.10
C LYS A 50 -3.73 -7.47 -12.39
N CYS A 51 -2.81 -7.31 -11.44
CA CYS A 51 -2.58 -6.05 -10.75
C CYS A 51 -1.89 -5.03 -11.66
N SER A 52 -2.28 -3.77 -11.54
CA SER A 52 -1.48 -2.64 -12.03
C SER A 52 -0.17 -2.55 -11.24
N PRO A 53 0.88 -1.88 -11.75
CA PRO A 53 2.14 -1.73 -11.01
C PRO A 53 1.97 -0.98 -9.68
N GLU A 54 0.94 -0.13 -9.55
CA GLU A 54 0.61 0.55 -8.31
C GLU A 54 -0.16 -0.36 -7.34
N GLU A 55 -1.14 -1.11 -7.86
CA GLU A 55 -1.89 -2.10 -7.07
C GLU A 55 -0.98 -3.22 -6.56
N GLU A 56 0.02 -3.66 -7.35
CA GLU A 56 0.98 -4.68 -6.94
C GLU A 56 1.87 -4.17 -5.79
N LYS A 57 2.33 -2.92 -5.86
CA LYS A 57 3.07 -2.30 -4.74
C LYS A 57 2.21 -2.23 -3.49
N MET A 58 0.95 -1.82 -3.61
CA MET A 58 0.01 -1.83 -2.48
C MET A 58 -0.20 -3.23 -1.93
N ARG A 59 -0.37 -4.23 -2.80
CA ARG A 59 -0.52 -5.64 -2.43
C ARG A 59 0.65 -6.14 -1.61
N VAL A 60 1.87 -5.97 -2.10
CA VAL A 60 3.09 -6.42 -1.40
C VAL A 60 3.20 -5.76 -0.03
N ARG A 61 2.95 -4.45 0.06
CA ARG A 61 3.02 -3.68 1.30
C ARG A 61 1.95 -4.09 2.30
N ALA A 62 0.70 -4.16 1.87
CA ALA A 62 -0.40 -4.56 2.74
C ALA A 62 -0.22 -6.00 3.27
N LEU A 63 0.28 -6.92 2.44
CA LEU A 63 0.66 -8.27 2.91
C LEU A 63 1.78 -8.22 3.95
N ALA A 64 2.80 -7.38 3.76
CA ALA A 64 3.89 -7.19 4.72
C ALA A 64 3.39 -6.59 6.04
N THR A 65 2.52 -5.57 5.96
CA THR A 65 1.86 -4.94 7.11
C THR A 65 1.03 -5.96 7.89
N MET A 66 0.24 -6.78 7.20
CA MET A 66 -0.61 -7.77 7.85
C MET A 66 0.17 -8.92 8.48
N ARG A 67 1.22 -9.41 7.82
CA ARG A 67 2.14 -10.41 8.40
C ARG A 67 2.85 -9.90 9.66
N SER A 68 3.01 -8.59 9.77
CA SER A 68 3.65 -7.90 10.88
C SER A 68 2.62 -7.29 11.84
N PHE A 69 1.44 -7.89 11.95
CA PHE A 69 0.37 -7.50 12.88
C PHE A 69 -0.08 -6.04 12.76
N GLY A 70 -0.19 -5.53 11.52
CA GLY A 70 -0.64 -4.17 11.26
C GLY A 70 0.48 -3.13 11.15
N THR A 71 1.74 -3.54 11.24
CA THR A 71 2.89 -2.62 11.10
C THR A 71 3.63 -2.89 9.79
N CYS A 72 3.76 -1.92 8.88
CA CYS A 72 4.65 -2.16 7.72
C CYS A 72 6.12 -2.13 8.18
N PRO A 73 6.95 -3.15 7.85
CA PRO A 73 8.36 -3.12 8.23
C PRO A 73 9.10 -1.98 7.52
N PRO A 74 10.06 -1.34 8.19
CA PRO A 74 10.78 -0.17 7.65
C PRO A 74 11.64 -0.48 6.43
N SER A 75 11.89 -1.77 6.14
CA SER A 75 12.56 -2.23 4.92
C SER A 75 11.65 -2.23 3.68
N MET A 76 10.33 -2.14 3.85
CA MET A 76 9.32 -2.23 2.79
C MET A 76 8.52 -0.93 2.60
N CYS A 77 8.38 -0.14 3.68
CA CYS A 77 7.63 1.11 3.67
C CYS A 77 8.40 2.22 4.39
N THR A 78 8.26 3.44 3.90
CA THR A 78 8.57 4.64 4.68
C THR A 78 7.51 4.85 5.78
N PRO A 79 7.79 5.66 6.83
CA PRO A 79 6.79 5.97 7.85
C PRO A 79 5.52 6.62 7.28
N GLU A 80 5.63 7.45 6.23
CA GLU A 80 4.48 8.04 5.55
C GLU A 80 3.64 6.97 4.84
N GLU A 81 4.28 6.05 4.12
CA GLU A 81 3.59 4.96 3.42
C GLU A 81 2.93 3.97 4.41
N ALA A 82 3.54 3.75 5.57
CA ALA A 82 2.96 2.92 6.62
C ALA A 82 1.67 3.56 7.19
N ALA A 83 1.68 4.87 7.43
CA ALA A 83 0.51 5.61 7.89
C ALA A 83 -0.61 5.64 6.83
N GLU A 84 -0.25 5.85 5.56
CA GLU A 84 -1.18 5.77 4.43
C GLU A 84 -1.84 4.38 4.36
N MET A 85 -1.05 3.31 4.46
CA MET A 85 -1.57 1.95 4.41
C MET A 85 -2.50 1.65 5.59
N SER A 86 -2.13 2.04 6.81
CA SER A 86 -2.98 1.87 8.00
C SER A 86 -4.33 2.59 7.83
N THR A 87 -4.30 3.81 7.29
CA THR A 87 -5.52 4.59 7.00
C THR A 87 -6.39 3.90 5.95
N ALA A 88 -5.81 3.44 4.85
CA ALA A 88 -6.52 2.70 3.81
C ALA A 88 -7.20 1.43 4.35
N MET A 89 -6.52 0.70 5.22
CA MET A 89 -7.06 -0.52 5.82
C MET A 89 -8.20 -0.21 6.80
N GLY A 90 -8.08 0.85 7.60
CA GLY A 90 -9.17 1.35 8.44
C GLY A 90 -10.40 1.75 7.63
N LEU A 91 -10.20 2.50 6.54
CA LEU A 91 -11.27 2.89 5.62
C LEU A 91 -11.94 1.69 4.95
N LEU A 92 -11.16 0.69 4.55
CA LEU A 92 -11.68 -0.54 3.97
C LEU A 92 -12.54 -1.31 4.98
N ALA A 93 -12.05 -1.45 6.21
CA ALA A 93 -12.76 -2.15 7.29
C ALA A 93 -14.06 -1.44 7.69
N GLU A 94 -14.06 -0.10 7.72
CA GLU A 94 -15.23 0.70 8.09
C GLU A 94 -16.27 0.79 6.97
N LYS A 95 -15.84 1.10 5.74
CA LYS A 95 -16.76 1.35 4.60
C LYS A 95 -17.20 0.09 3.86
N TYR A 96 -16.33 -0.92 3.76
CA TYR A 96 -16.58 -2.13 2.96
C TYR A 96 -16.25 -3.40 3.76
N PRO A 97 -16.96 -3.66 4.87
CA PRO A 97 -16.66 -4.77 5.76
C PRO A 97 -16.74 -6.15 5.07
N ASP A 98 -17.55 -6.30 4.02
CA ASP A 98 -17.64 -7.52 3.22
C ASP A 98 -16.37 -7.77 2.37
N LEU A 99 -15.76 -6.71 1.84
CA LEU A 99 -14.49 -6.80 1.10
C LEU A 99 -13.32 -6.98 2.05
N TRP A 100 -13.36 -6.31 3.21
CA TRP A 100 -12.41 -6.53 4.29
C TRP A 100 -12.39 -8.00 4.73
N ALA A 101 -13.56 -8.59 5.00
CA ALA A 101 -13.65 -10.00 5.38
C ALA A 101 -13.07 -10.94 4.31
N LYS A 102 -13.32 -10.68 3.02
CA LYS A 102 -12.73 -11.45 1.91
C LYS A 102 -11.21 -11.35 1.88
N LEU A 103 -10.67 -10.14 2.05
CA LEU A 103 -9.24 -9.90 2.07
C LEU A 103 -8.57 -10.65 3.24
N ILE A 104 -9.14 -10.51 4.45
CA ILE A 104 -8.67 -11.20 5.65
C ILE A 104 -8.67 -12.71 5.44
N ALA A 105 -9.78 -13.29 5.01
CA ALA A 105 -9.91 -14.72 4.83
C ALA A 105 -8.89 -15.27 3.82
N ALA A 106 -8.72 -14.59 2.68
CA ALA A 106 -7.73 -14.99 1.67
C ALA A 106 -6.28 -14.97 2.20
N MET A 107 -5.95 -14.02 3.07
CA MET A 107 -4.61 -13.97 3.70
C MET A 107 -4.37 -15.13 4.67
N PHE A 108 -5.41 -15.59 5.35
CA PHE A 108 -5.34 -16.78 6.22
C PHE A 108 -5.50 -18.10 5.44
N GLY A 109 -5.54 -18.06 4.10
CA GLY A 109 -5.74 -19.25 3.27
C GLY A 109 -7.15 -19.84 3.38
N ILE A 110 -8.10 -19.07 3.91
CA ILE A 110 -9.51 -19.44 4.01
C ILE A 110 -10.17 -19.06 2.68
N ASP A 111 -10.44 -20.07 1.84
CA ASP A 111 -11.24 -19.88 0.62
C ASP A 111 -12.72 -19.68 1.02
N LEU A 112 -13.23 -18.45 0.92
CA LEU A 112 -14.64 -18.13 1.24
C LEU A 112 -15.63 -18.57 0.14
N GLY A 113 -15.29 -19.59 -0.64
CA GLY A 113 -16.14 -20.09 -1.71
C GLY A 113 -16.02 -19.22 -2.96
N ARG A 114 -15.18 -19.69 -3.87
CA ARG A 114 -15.26 -19.36 -5.30
C ARG A 114 -16.65 -19.78 -5.82
N LYS A 115 -17.59 -18.84 -5.94
CA LYS A 115 -18.76 -19.02 -6.82
C LYS A 115 -18.35 -18.76 -8.26
#